data_AF-A0A165Z7N8-F1
#
_entry.id   AF-A0A165Z7N8-F1
#
_cell.length_a   1.000
_cell.length_b   1.000
_cell.length_c   1.000
_cell.angle_alpha   90.00
_cell.angle_beta   90.00
_cell.angle_gamma   90.00
#
_symmetry.space_group_name_H-M   'P 1'
#
loop_
_entity.id
_entity.type
_entity.pdbx_description
1 polymer ?
#
loop_
_entity_poly.entity_id
_entity_poly.type
_entity_poly.pdbx_seq_one_letter_code
_entity_poly.pdbx_strand_id
1 'polypeptide(L)'
;MHFSTILVTALALLTPALAAPTDAAAPIVSKRYVPGNCGVHVRQYQRHEGNENPTGNYLFGVTIYDGAQHQIGAGTQYIPSGRTGDFDSQLPRVLLINALYVDSDPVTFAYNGDTWSSNSRCSVGGYDSGHRDMDCGFSC
;
A
#
# COMPACT_ATOMS: atom_id res chain seq x y z
N MET A 1 81.77 -38.22 12.70
CA MET A 1 81.39 -38.32 11.27
C MET A 1 80.21 -39.26 11.18
N HIS A 2 79.04 -38.78 10.75
CA HIS A 2 78.02 -39.48 9.95
C HIS A 2 76.83 -38.52 9.80
N PHE A 3 76.62 -38.10 8.56
CA PHE A 3 75.48 -37.30 8.10
C PHE A 3 74.24 -38.22 8.01
N SER A 4 73.04 -37.70 8.32
CA SER A 4 71.81 -38.33 7.81
C SER A 4 70.66 -37.33 7.72
N THR A 5 70.47 -36.85 6.48
CA THR A 5 69.20 -36.66 5.76
C THR A 5 68.01 -36.00 6.47
N ILE A 6 67.74 -34.74 6.11
CA ILE A 6 66.47 -34.03 6.39
C ILE A 6 65.42 -34.50 5.37
N LEU A 7 64.37 -35.16 5.87
CA LEU A 7 63.19 -35.52 5.11
C LEU A 7 62.24 -34.31 5.04
N VAL A 8 62.09 -33.69 3.87
CA VAL A 8 61.13 -32.61 3.64
C VAL A 8 59.73 -33.24 3.50
N THR A 9 58.90 -33.10 4.54
CA THR A 9 57.50 -33.53 4.49
C THR A 9 56.67 -32.42 3.83
N ALA A 10 56.16 -32.68 2.62
CA ALA A 10 55.27 -31.78 1.91
C ALA A 10 53.92 -31.68 2.64
N LEU A 11 53.57 -30.48 3.07
CA LEU A 11 52.28 -30.17 3.70
C LEU A 11 51.23 -29.95 2.60
N ALA A 12 50.35 -30.93 2.36
CA ALA A 12 49.22 -30.77 1.47
C ALA A 12 48.12 -29.96 2.17
N LEU A 13 47.91 -28.72 1.73
CA LEU A 13 46.81 -27.87 2.21
C LEU A 13 45.51 -28.33 1.55
N LEU A 14 44.62 -28.93 2.35
CA LEU A 14 43.22 -29.17 1.98
C LEU A 14 42.46 -27.84 2.03
N THR A 15 42.09 -27.30 0.87
CA THR A 15 41.13 -26.20 0.77
C THR A 15 39.71 -26.73 0.99
N PRO A 16 38.92 -26.18 1.93
CA PRO A 16 37.50 -26.49 2.00
C PRO A 16 36.79 -25.85 0.81
N ALA A 17 36.09 -26.68 0.03
CA ALA A 17 35.16 -26.21 -0.99
C ALA A 17 33.99 -25.50 -0.29
N LEU A 18 33.83 -24.19 -0.53
CA LEU A 18 32.61 -23.49 -0.15
C LEU A 18 31.46 -24.07 -0.97
N ALA A 19 30.51 -24.71 -0.30
CA ALA A 19 29.23 -25.06 -0.90
C ALA A 19 28.55 -23.77 -1.39
N ALA A 20 28.10 -23.77 -2.64
CA ALA A 20 27.29 -22.69 -3.19
C ALA A 20 26.01 -22.53 -2.35
N PRO A 21 25.51 -21.30 -2.15
CA PRO A 21 24.22 -21.11 -1.51
C PRO A 21 23.16 -21.80 -2.37
N THR A 22 22.53 -22.84 -1.82
CA THR A 22 21.28 -23.36 -2.34
C THR A 22 20.28 -22.21 -2.42
N ASP A 23 19.79 -21.95 -3.63
CA ASP A 23 18.74 -20.99 -3.91
C ASP A 23 17.47 -21.48 -3.20
N ALA A 24 17.32 -21.06 -1.93
CA ALA A 24 16.10 -21.27 -1.18
C ALA A 24 15.05 -20.38 -1.85
N ALA A 25 14.22 -20.99 -2.71
CA ALA A 25 13.06 -20.34 -3.27
C ALA A 25 12.29 -19.64 -2.13
N ALA A 26 12.14 -18.32 -2.24
CA ALA A 26 11.44 -17.53 -1.24
C ALA A 26 10.05 -18.14 -0.99
N PRO A 27 9.57 -18.20 0.28
CA PRO A 27 8.26 -18.74 0.57
C PRO A 27 7.21 -18.03 -0.27
N ILE A 28 6.41 -18.80 -1.01
CA ILE A 28 5.30 -18.29 -1.80
C ILE A 28 4.32 -17.69 -0.79
N VAL A 29 4.30 -16.36 -0.69
CA VAL A 29 3.39 -15.65 0.20
C VAL A 29 1.97 -16.00 -0.25
N SER A 30 1.26 -16.79 0.56
CA SER A 30 -0.16 -17.05 0.38
C SER A 30 -0.89 -15.72 0.15
N LYS A 31 -1.74 -15.66 -0.87
CA LYS A 31 -2.49 -14.46 -1.29
C LYS A 31 -2.94 -13.64 -0.08
N ARG A 32 -2.43 -12.41 0.07
CA ARG A 32 -2.73 -11.53 1.22
C ARG A 32 -4.13 -10.90 1.17
N TYR A 33 -4.92 -11.19 0.14
CA TYR A 33 -6.26 -10.65 -0.05
C TYR A 33 -7.11 -11.58 -0.93
N VAL A 34 -8.43 -11.48 -0.80
CA VAL A 34 -9.39 -12.13 -1.71
C VAL A 34 -9.68 -11.21 -2.91
N PRO A 35 -9.41 -11.61 -4.16
CA PRO A 35 -9.78 -10.81 -5.34
C PRO A 35 -11.30 -10.82 -5.54
N GLY A 36 -11.85 -9.82 -6.23
CA GLY A 36 -13.24 -9.69 -6.60
C GLY A 36 -13.70 -8.23 -6.63
N ASN A 37 -14.90 -8.00 -6.10
CA ASN A 37 -15.42 -6.65 -5.92
C ASN A 37 -14.95 -6.10 -4.57
N CYS A 38 -13.88 -5.33 -4.61
CA CYS A 38 -13.22 -4.77 -3.44
C CYS A 38 -13.87 -3.44 -3.07
N GLY A 39 -13.77 -3.07 -1.79
CA GLY A 39 -14.40 -1.88 -1.24
C GLY A 39 -13.40 -0.84 -0.80
N VAL A 40 -13.76 0.43 -0.89
CA VAL A 40 -13.08 1.50 -0.16
C VAL A 40 -14.12 2.38 0.53
N HIS A 41 -13.95 2.54 1.83
CA HIS A 41 -14.66 3.55 2.63
C HIS A 41 -13.77 4.78 2.76
N VAL A 42 -14.33 5.95 2.47
CA VAL A 42 -13.62 7.22 2.52
C VAL A 42 -14.44 8.22 3.32
N ARG A 43 -13.82 8.77 4.36
CA ARG A 43 -14.27 9.98 5.03
C ARG A 43 -13.46 11.16 4.54
N GLN A 44 -14.11 12.11 3.87
CA GLN A 44 -13.48 13.36 3.46
C GLN A 44 -13.95 14.49 4.37
N TYR A 45 -13.00 15.14 5.06
CA TYR A 45 -13.27 16.35 5.82
C TYR A 45 -13.05 17.58 4.94
N GLN A 46 -13.93 18.57 5.06
CA GLN A 46 -13.84 19.86 4.37
C GLN A 46 -12.59 20.63 4.80
N ARG A 47 -12.14 21.56 3.97
CA ARG A 47 -11.04 22.47 4.33
C ARG A 47 -11.54 23.51 5.31
N HIS A 48 -10.67 23.94 6.23
CA HIS A 48 -10.97 24.99 7.21
C HIS A 48 -12.22 24.72 8.07
N GLU A 49 -12.50 23.44 8.31
CA GLU A 49 -13.66 22.99 9.07
C GLU A 49 -13.35 22.95 10.56
N GLY A 50 -13.49 24.10 11.22
CA GLY A 50 -13.43 24.25 12.67
C GLY A 50 -12.32 23.42 13.32
N ASN A 51 -12.70 22.56 14.27
CA ASN A 51 -11.78 21.62 14.93
C ASN A 51 -11.64 20.28 14.20
N GLU A 52 -12.51 19.95 13.24
CA GLU A 52 -12.45 18.67 12.52
C GLU A 52 -11.31 18.64 11.50
N ASN A 53 -11.14 19.73 10.76
CA ASN A 53 -10.01 19.95 9.88
C ASN A 53 -9.66 21.44 9.79
N PRO A 54 -8.82 21.95 10.72
CA PRO A 54 -8.47 23.37 10.75
C PRO A 54 -7.57 23.80 9.57
N THR A 55 -7.12 22.86 8.73
CA THR A 55 -6.14 23.13 7.67
C THR A 55 -6.78 23.53 6.35
N GLY A 56 -6.01 24.17 5.47
CA GLY A 56 -6.44 24.43 4.08
C GLY A 56 -6.31 23.24 3.13
N ASN A 57 -5.93 22.07 3.64
CA ASN A 57 -5.89 20.82 2.87
C ASN A 57 -7.13 19.99 3.21
N TYR A 58 -7.54 19.10 2.31
CA TYR A 58 -8.52 18.10 2.69
C TYR A 58 -7.86 17.05 3.58
N LEU A 59 -8.60 16.52 4.54
CA LEU A 59 -8.21 15.33 5.30
C LEU A 59 -9.04 14.16 4.79
N PHE A 60 -8.38 13.04 4.50
CA PHE A 60 -9.02 11.82 4.06
C PHE A 60 -8.72 10.71 5.06
N GLY A 61 -9.76 10.15 5.68
CA GLY A 61 -9.70 8.86 6.35
C GLY A 61 -10.14 7.78 5.38
N VAL A 62 -9.32 6.73 5.19
CA VAL A 62 -9.55 5.70 4.17
C VAL A 62 -9.43 4.33 4.80
N THR A 63 -10.38 3.44 4.45
CA THR A 63 -10.33 2.01 4.79
C THR A 63 -10.55 1.19 3.53
N ILE A 64 -9.67 0.23 3.26
CA ILE A 64 -9.68 -0.60 2.04
C ILE A 64 -10.07 -2.03 2.43
N TYR A 65 -10.99 -2.62 1.67
CA TYR A 65 -11.55 -3.95 1.88
C TYR A 65 -11.33 -4.85 0.65
N ASP A 66 -11.06 -6.13 0.88
CA ASP A 66 -10.91 -7.12 -0.19
C ASP A 66 -12.26 -7.60 -0.76
N GLY A 67 -12.22 -8.52 -1.72
CA GLY A 67 -13.41 -9.10 -2.35
C GLY A 67 -14.31 -9.92 -1.40
N ALA A 68 -13.80 -10.32 -0.23
CA ALA A 68 -14.58 -10.93 0.85
C ALA A 68 -14.99 -9.92 1.93
N GLN A 69 -14.74 -8.62 1.70
CA GLN A 69 -15.03 -7.51 2.61
C GLN A 69 -14.21 -7.55 3.91
N HIS A 70 -13.04 -8.19 3.91
CA HIS A 70 -12.08 -8.05 5.00
C HIS A 70 -11.32 -6.75 4.85
N GLN A 71 -11.15 -6.01 5.94
CA GLN A 71 -10.27 -4.84 5.96
C GLN A 71 -8.82 -5.27 5.72
N ILE A 72 -8.20 -4.70 4.70
CA ILE A 72 -6.84 -5.02 4.26
C ILE A 72 -5.92 -3.78 4.20
N GLY A 73 -6.43 -2.60 4.50
CA GLY A 73 -5.66 -1.37 4.62
C GLY A 73 -6.48 -0.28 5.30
N ALA A 74 -5.81 0.65 5.97
CA ALA A 74 -6.41 1.87 6.47
C ALA A 74 -5.35 2.96 6.67
N GLY A 75 -5.75 4.21 6.53
CA GLY A 75 -4.86 5.35 6.69
C GLY A 75 -5.61 6.66 6.82
N THR A 76 -4.89 7.70 7.21
CA THR A 76 -5.41 9.06 7.22
C THR A 76 -4.33 10.00 6.68
N GLN A 77 -4.69 10.87 5.73
CA GLN A 77 -3.73 11.72 5.04
C GLN A 77 -4.33 13.09 4.71
N TYR A 78 -3.52 14.14 4.89
CA TYR A 78 -3.82 15.45 4.33
C TYR A 78 -3.44 15.48 2.85
N ILE A 79 -4.39 15.84 2.00
CA ILE A 79 -4.21 15.96 0.56
C ILE A 79 -4.52 17.40 0.15
N PRO A 80 -3.54 18.19 -0.30
CA PRO A 80 -3.79 19.52 -0.82
C PRO A 80 -4.69 19.46 -2.06
N SER A 81 -5.43 20.54 -2.31
CA SER A 81 -6.30 20.64 -3.48
C SER A 81 -5.53 20.48 -4.80
N GLY A 82 -6.09 19.71 -5.73
CA GLY A 82 -5.47 19.33 -6.99
C GLY A 82 -4.32 18.34 -6.86
N ARG A 83 -4.20 17.62 -5.73
CA ARG A 83 -3.13 16.64 -5.47
C ARG A 83 -3.69 15.25 -5.22
N THR A 84 -2.79 14.28 -5.30
CA THR A 84 -3.06 12.86 -5.06
C THR A 84 -2.42 12.41 -3.77
N GLY A 85 -3.15 11.63 -2.98
CA GLY A 85 -2.64 10.80 -1.89
C GLY A 85 -2.66 9.32 -2.27
N ASP A 86 -1.78 8.56 -1.64
CA ASP A 86 -1.55 7.14 -1.83
C ASP A 86 -1.86 6.39 -0.53
N PHE A 87 -2.66 5.33 -0.65
CA PHE A 87 -3.10 4.54 0.49
C PHE A 87 -2.65 3.09 0.32
N ASP A 88 -1.77 2.66 1.23
CA ASP A 88 -1.24 1.31 1.28
C ASP A 88 -2.26 0.30 1.82
N SER A 89 -2.13 -0.95 1.37
CA SER A 89 -2.92 -2.08 1.82
C SER A 89 -2.21 -3.41 1.51
N GLN A 90 -2.89 -4.53 1.75
CA GLN A 90 -2.43 -5.85 1.32
C GLN A 90 -2.61 -6.10 -0.19
N LEU A 91 -3.17 -5.14 -0.94
CA LEU A 91 -3.28 -5.21 -2.40
C LEU A 91 -1.90 -5.14 -3.09
N PRO A 92 -1.74 -5.67 -4.31
CA PRO A 92 -0.47 -5.65 -5.03
C PRO A 92 -0.03 -4.25 -5.53
N ARG A 93 -0.93 -3.26 -5.50
CA ARG A 93 -0.71 -1.88 -5.95
C ARG A 93 -1.33 -0.92 -4.93
N VAL A 94 -0.86 0.32 -4.93
CA VAL A 94 -1.43 1.38 -4.10
C VAL A 94 -2.77 1.85 -4.67
N LEU A 95 -3.71 2.18 -3.78
CA LEU A 95 -4.92 2.92 -4.15
C LEU A 95 -4.58 4.41 -4.14
N LEU A 96 -4.87 5.10 -5.24
CA LEU A 96 -4.66 6.53 -5.34
C LEU A 96 -5.99 7.26 -5.19
N ILE A 97 -6.00 8.33 -4.40
CA ILE A 97 -7.15 9.23 -4.21
C ILE A 97 -6.71 10.64 -4.56
N ASN A 98 -7.45 11.31 -5.46
CA ASN A 98 -7.18 12.70 -5.82
C ASN A 98 -8.26 13.61 -5.24
N ALA A 99 -7.79 14.65 -4.55
CA ALA A 99 -8.63 15.73 -4.07
C ALA A 99 -8.61 16.85 -5.11
N LEU A 100 -9.76 17.16 -5.70
CA LEU A 100 -9.88 18.26 -6.65
C LEU A 100 -9.89 19.62 -5.92
N TYR A 101 -10.49 20.66 -6.49
CA TYR A 101 -10.22 22.05 -6.09
C TYR A 101 -11.22 22.59 -5.07
N VAL A 102 -12.46 22.12 -5.08
CA VAL A 102 -13.53 22.59 -4.20
C VAL A 102 -14.30 21.43 -3.54
N ASP A 103 -14.95 21.70 -2.42
CA ASP A 103 -15.52 20.66 -1.55
C ASP A 103 -16.63 19.84 -2.24
N SER A 104 -17.33 20.46 -3.19
CA SER A 104 -18.37 19.84 -4.02
C SER A 104 -17.81 19.01 -5.17
N ASP A 105 -16.52 19.13 -5.49
CA ASP A 105 -15.93 18.33 -6.55
C ASP A 105 -15.97 16.84 -6.20
N PRO A 106 -16.10 15.96 -7.21
CA PRO A 106 -15.98 14.54 -6.97
C PRO A 106 -14.57 14.19 -6.51
N VAL A 107 -14.46 13.22 -5.60
CA VAL A 107 -13.19 12.58 -5.30
C VAL A 107 -12.90 11.58 -6.42
N THR A 108 -11.69 11.57 -6.96
CA THR A 108 -11.32 10.60 -8.00
C THR A 108 -10.35 9.56 -7.47
N PHE A 109 -10.42 8.39 -8.08
CA PHE A 109 -9.73 7.20 -7.61
C PHE A 109 -9.00 6.54 -8.77
N ALA A 110 -7.87 5.91 -8.47
CA ALA A 110 -7.18 5.06 -9.42
C ALA A 110 -6.57 3.84 -8.74
N TYR A 111 -6.76 2.67 -9.36
CA TYR A 111 -6.13 1.42 -8.93
C TYR A 111 -5.88 0.52 -10.13
N ASN A 112 -4.65 0.02 -10.25
CA ASN A 112 -4.24 -0.93 -11.30
C ASN A 112 -4.65 -0.51 -12.74
N GLY A 113 -4.59 0.79 -13.04
CA GLY A 113 -4.94 1.36 -14.35
C GLY A 113 -6.42 1.65 -14.56
N ASP A 114 -7.32 1.19 -13.68
CA ASP A 114 -8.73 1.60 -13.68
C ASP A 114 -8.89 2.93 -12.92
N THR A 115 -9.80 3.79 -13.39
CA THR A 115 -10.09 5.09 -12.79
C THR A 115 -11.59 5.32 -12.67
N TRP A 116 -12.01 5.92 -11.56
CA TRP A 116 -13.41 6.25 -11.30
C TRP A 116 -13.51 7.47 -10.38
N SER A 117 -14.74 7.87 -10.04
CA SER A 117 -14.99 9.05 -9.22
C SER A 117 -16.10 8.79 -8.21
N SER A 118 -16.24 9.63 -7.19
CA SER A 118 -17.36 9.55 -6.24
C SER A 118 -18.73 9.67 -6.90
N ASN A 119 -18.83 10.21 -8.12
CA ASN A 119 -20.07 10.25 -8.90
C ASN A 119 -20.38 8.93 -9.62
N SER A 120 -19.45 7.96 -9.63
CA SER A 120 -19.58 6.70 -10.34
C SER A 120 -19.02 5.54 -9.53
N ARG A 121 -19.85 4.52 -9.26
CA ARG A 121 -19.49 3.32 -8.46
C ARG A 121 -19.32 3.58 -6.96
N CYS A 122 -19.85 4.70 -6.46
CA CYS A 122 -19.86 5.03 -5.05
C CYS A 122 -21.26 5.35 -4.56
N SER A 123 -21.56 4.95 -3.32
CA SER A 123 -22.59 5.55 -2.50
C SER A 123 -21.97 6.74 -1.76
N VAL A 124 -22.55 7.93 -1.88
CA VAL A 124 -21.98 9.16 -1.32
C VAL A 124 -23.00 9.80 -0.37
N GLY A 125 -22.60 9.96 0.89
CA GLY A 125 -23.34 10.74 1.87
C GLY A 125 -23.22 12.25 1.61
N GLY A 126 -24.18 13.00 2.17
CA GLY A 126 -24.05 14.46 2.25
C GLY A 126 -22.95 14.86 3.24
N TYR A 127 -22.56 16.14 3.21
CA TYR A 127 -21.75 16.68 4.29
C TYR A 127 -22.60 16.80 5.56
N ASP A 128 -22.13 16.21 6.64
CA ASP A 128 -22.67 16.37 8.00
C ASP A 128 -21.49 16.68 8.92
N SER A 129 -21.66 17.72 9.75
CA SER A 129 -20.62 18.21 10.67
C SER A 129 -19.27 18.49 10.02
N GLY A 130 -19.24 18.76 8.70
CA GLY A 130 -18.02 19.16 8.01
C GLY A 130 -17.21 18.02 7.39
N HIS A 131 -17.78 16.81 7.35
CA HIS A 131 -17.25 15.70 6.57
C HIS A 131 -18.35 14.97 5.80
N ARG A 132 -17.96 14.21 4.78
CA ARG A 132 -18.85 13.28 4.08
C ARG A 132 -18.21 11.89 4.02
N ASP A 133 -19.06 10.88 4.06
CA ASP A 133 -18.66 9.48 3.93
C ASP A 133 -19.02 8.95 2.54
N MET A 134 -18.14 8.12 1.98
CA MET A 134 -18.27 7.54 0.64
C MET A 134 -17.86 6.08 0.69
N ASP A 135 -18.70 5.20 0.13
CA ASP A 135 -18.40 3.79 -0.02
C ASP A 135 -18.35 3.45 -1.51
N CYS A 136 -17.17 3.10 -2.01
CA CYS A 136 -16.93 2.82 -3.43
C CYS A 136 -16.53 1.37 -3.67
N GLY A 137 -16.93 0.83 -4.82
CA GLY A 137 -16.50 -0.49 -5.31
C GLY A 137 -15.49 -0.40 -6.45
N PHE A 138 -14.51 -1.30 -6.47
CA PHE A 138 -13.53 -1.43 -7.56
C PHE A 138 -13.07 -2.88 -7.72
N SER A 139 -12.53 -3.20 -8.89
CA SER A 139 -11.95 -4.53 -9.12
C SER A 139 -10.57 -4.61 -8.49
N CYS A 140 -10.40 -5.59 -7.60
CA CYS A 140 -9.12 -6.17 -7.24
C CYS A 140 -9.22 -7.69 -7.38
#